data_AF-A0A2S5N4I6-F1
#
_entry.id   AF-A0A2S5N4I6-F1
#
_cell.length_a   1.000
_cell.length_b   1.000
_cell.length_c   1.000
_cell.angle_alpha   90.00
_cell.angle_beta   90.00
_cell.angle_gamma   90.00
#
_symmetry.space_group_name_H-M   'P 1'
#
loop_
_entity.id
_entity.type
_entity.pdbx_description
1 polymer ?
#
loop_
_entity_poly.entity_id
_entity_poly.type
_entity_poly.pdbx_seq_one_letter_code
_entity_poly.pdbx_strand_id
1 'polypeptide(L)'
;MSIASTSRTRIAYVAQSAFDAVPATPTFKTLRRTSGNLRTQKATSVSDEVHADGNIRDEAQTGQDVVGSYAFELVYGDHDDLIANALCGAWTADVLKNGVAEGLFLFEETDDIGGGAFAYARFLNCKVGVLDLAINSRSLVRGSMEIVGTQQTLAAAIVAGATYAAPSNNKPETSVAVGALSVVGLAPTPIVKNVNLRINSNRRVRDSVGSLYSQEHGRGSMDVTGTMEVYFETNALAQAVLDHALGALNLTVGAVTLKKYTIAMPAVRLLDGARQIGGRNDDVMYAIPFRAVYDSGIGASISITRAVA
;
A
#
# COMPACT_ATOMS: atom_id res chain seq x y z
N MET A 1 -23.18 15.61 -25.57
CA MET A 1 -22.60 15.62 -24.21
C MET A 1 -22.32 14.18 -23.84
N SER A 2 -21.06 13.79 -23.74
CA SER A 2 -20.63 12.46 -23.31
C SER A 2 -20.34 12.49 -21.82
N ILE A 3 -20.81 11.47 -21.11
CA ILE A 3 -20.52 11.26 -19.69
C ILE A 3 -19.28 10.36 -19.64
N ALA A 4 -18.32 10.69 -18.78
CA ALA A 4 -17.10 9.89 -18.61
C ALA A 4 -17.44 8.48 -18.09
N SER A 5 -16.64 7.49 -18.50
CA SER A 5 -16.81 6.09 -18.08
C SER A 5 -15.54 5.58 -17.42
N THR A 6 -15.68 4.87 -16.30
CA THR A 6 -14.55 4.33 -15.51
C THR A 6 -13.61 3.46 -16.35
N SER A 7 -14.13 2.73 -17.33
CA SER A 7 -13.33 1.87 -18.22
C SER A 7 -12.38 2.65 -19.14
N ARG A 8 -12.61 3.96 -19.30
CA ARG A 8 -11.77 4.87 -20.08
C ARG A 8 -10.93 5.80 -19.21
N THR A 9 -10.78 5.45 -17.94
CA THR A 9 -9.93 6.20 -17.01
C THR A 9 -8.54 5.57 -16.96
N ARG A 10 -7.52 6.42 -16.84
CA ARG A 10 -6.13 6.00 -16.67
C ARG A 10 -5.58 6.64 -15.42
N ILE A 11 -4.83 5.86 -14.66
CA ILE A 11 -4.06 6.37 -13.52
C ILE A 11 -2.60 6.12 -13.80
N ALA A 12 -1.78 7.14 -13.66
CA ALA A 12 -0.36 7.03 -13.88
C ALA A 12 0.41 7.81 -12.81
N TYR A 13 1.66 7.43 -12.56
CA TYR A 13 2.51 8.09 -11.58
C TYR A 13 3.93 8.29 -12.10
N VAL A 14 4.62 9.28 -11.56
CA VAL A 14 6.02 9.58 -11.86
C VAL A 14 6.72 10.07 -10.59
N ALA A 15 7.99 9.73 -10.42
CA ALA A 15 8.77 10.22 -9.30
C ALA A 15 9.00 11.74 -9.40
N GLN A 16 8.96 12.43 -8.26
CA GLN A 16 9.35 13.84 -8.14
C GLN A 16 10.76 13.95 -7.59
N SER A 17 11.51 14.95 -8.05
CA SER A 17 12.87 15.23 -7.58
C SER A 17 12.91 16.04 -6.28
N ALA A 18 11.84 16.80 -6.01
CA ALA A 18 11.68 17.62 -4.82
C ALA A 18 10.20 17.85 -4.51
N PHE A 19 9.92 18.32 -3.30
CA PHE A 19 8.59 18.73 -2.90
C PHE A 19 8.10 19.89 -3.78
N ASP A 20 6.83 19.85 -4.19
CA ASP A 20 6.18 20.78 -5.12
C ASP A 20 6.78 20.87 -6.53
N ALA A 21 7.75 20.02 -6.88
CA ALA A 21 8.32 20.00 -8.22
C ALA A 21 7.45 19.15 -9.16
N VAL A 22 6.89 19.77 -10.21
CA VAL A 22 6.31 19.07 -11.37
C VAL A 22 7.43 18.76 -12.36
N PRO A 23 7.68 17.48 -12.72
CA PRO A 23 8.69 17.18 -13.74
C PRO A 23 8.31 17.80 -15.09
N ALA A 24 9.27 18.42 -15.78
CA ALA A 24 9.00 19.19 -17.01
C ALA A 24 8.62 18.31 -18.22
N THR A 25 9.18 17.10 -18.31
CA THR A 25 8.89 16.10 -19.37
C THR A 25 8.76 14.71 -18.76
N PRO A 26 7.69 14.42 -18.00
CA PRO A 26 7.58 13.22 -17.19
C PRO A 26 7.36 11.96 -18.04
N THR A 27 8.08 10.90 -17.71
CA THR A 27 7.75 9.54 -18.15
C THR A 27 6.89 8.86 -17.09
N PHE A 28 5.58 9.01 -17.23
CA PHE A 28 4.62 8.39 -16.34
C PHE A 28 4.58 6.87 -16.53
N LYS A 29 4.48 6.13 -15.42
CA LYS A 29 4.14 4.71 -15.41
C LYS A 29 2.66 4.53 -15.16
N THR A 30 1.96 3.82 -16.03
CA THR A 30 0.53 3.55 -15.85
C THR A 30 0.33 2.50 -14.75
N LEU A 31 -0.49 2.82 -13.75
CA LEU A 31 -0.79 1.93 -12.64
C LEU A 31 -1.86 0.89 -13.03
N ARG A 32 -1.56 -0.39 -12.84
CA ARG A 32 -2.59 -1.44 -12.86
C ARG A 32 -3.34 -1.43 -11.54
N ARG A 33 -4.63 -1.10 -11.63
CA ARG A 33 -5.56 -1.02 -10.50
C ARG A 33 -6.82 -1.80 -10.81
N THR A 34 -7.51 -2.23 -9.76
CA THR A 34 -8.85 -2.81 -9.84
C THR A 34 -9.92 -1.78 -9.45
N SER A 35 -9.61 -0.89 -8.52
CA SER A 35 -10.50 0.20 -8.08
C SER A 35 -9.72 1.30 -7.36
N GLY A 36 -10.45 2.29 -6.85
CA GLY A 36 -9.90 3.38 -6.04
C GLY A 36 -9.71 4.68 -6.81
N ASN A 37 -9.54 5.77 -6.08
CA ASN A 37 -9.28 7.11 -6.57
C ASN A 37 -8.62 7.93 -5.46
N LEU A 38 -7.97 9.02 -5.85
CA LEU A 38 -7.54 10.05 -4.92
C LEU A 38 -8.57 11.17 -4.88
N ARG A 39 -8.60 11.89 -3.76
CA ARG A 39 -9.40 13.09 -3.59
C ARG A 39 -8.67 14.11 -2.74
N THR A 40 -9.02 15.35 -2.98
CA THR A 40 -8.72 16.42 -2.03
C THR A 40 -9.65 16.30 -0.82
N GLN A 41 -9.06 16.40 0.38
CA GLN A 41 -9.75 16.61 1.65
C GLN A 41 -9.45 18.04 2.12
N LYS A 42 -10.50 18.77 2.47
CA LYS A 42 -10.40 20.13 3.03
C LYS A 42 -10.63 20.06 4.53
N ALA A 43 -9.85 20.82 5.28
CA ALA A 43 -10.17 21.15 6.67
C ALA A 43 -10.85 22.52 6.70
N THR A 44 -11.92 22.65 7.47
CA THR A 44 -12.69 23.88 7.63
C THR A 44 -12.93 24.17 9.11
N SER A 45 -13.11 25.44 9.44
CA SER A 45 -13.51 25.90 10.77
C SER A 45 -14.67 26.87 10.65
N VAL A 46 -15.72 26.64 11.44
CA VAL A 46 -16.85 27.57 11.55
C VAL A 46 -16.45 28.75 12.42
N SER A 47 -16.89 29.94 12.05
CA SER A 47 -16.69 31.13 12.89
C SER A 47 -17.54 31.06 14.16
N ASP A 48 -16.91 31.19 15.32
CA ASP A 48 -17.57 31.25 16.64
C ASP A 48 -18.08 32.66 17.00
N GLU A 49 -18.15 33.57 16.01
CA GLU A 49 -18.66 34.92 16.23
C GLU A 49 -20.13 34.88 16.70
N VAL A 50 -20.40 35.48 17.86
CA VAL A 50 -21.74 35.46 18.47
C VAL A 50 -22.62 36.51 17.79
N HIS A 51 -23.69 36.04 17.14
CA HIS A 51 -24.69 36.91 16.52
C HIS A 51 -26.07 36.75 17.15
N ALA A 52 -26.77 37.88 17.29
CA ALA A 52 -28.12 37.93 17.85
C ALA A 52 -29.19 37.33 16.93
N ASP A 53 -28.89 37.13 15.64
CA ASP A 53 -29.78 36.52 14.65
C ASP A 53 -29.68 34.98 14.61
N GLY A 54 -28.76 34.39 15.39
CA GLY A 54 -28.59 32.95 15.52
C GLY A 54 -28.00 32.26 14.29
N ASN A 55 -27.46 33.00 13.33
CA ASN A 55 -26.93 32.46 12.08
C ASN A 55 -25.40 32.25 12.11
N ILE A 56 -24.93 31.22 11.41
CA ILE A 56 -23.51 31.03 11.11
C ILE A 56 -23.14 31.96 9.95
N ARG A 57 -22.09 32.77 10.13
CA ARG A 57 -21.69 33.75 9.11
C ARG A 57 -20.67 33.26 8.11
N ASP A 58 -19.75 32.41 8.56
CA ASP A 58 -18.67 31.93 7.69
C ASP A 58 -18.15 30.56 8.14
N GLU A 59 -17.62 29.83 7.17
CA GLU A 59 -16.87 28.61 7.34
C GLU A 59 -15.59 28.71 6.52
N ALA A 60 -14.49 29.03 7.19
CA ALA A 60 -13.20 29.26 6.56
C ALA A 60 -12.47 27.95 6.30
N GLN A 61 -11.81 27.83 5.14
CA GLN A 61 -10.92 26.71 4.85
C GLN A 61 -9.57 26.91 5.56
N THR A 62 -9.19 25.95 6.39
CA THR A 62 -7.98 25.99 7.23
C THR A 62 -6.88 25.06 6.75
N GLY A 63 -7.19 24.09 5.89
CA GLY A 63 -6.21 23.16 5.36
C GLY A 63 -6.68 22.42 4.12
N GLN A 64 -5.73 21.82 3.42
CA GLN A 64 -6.00 20.96 2.28
C GLN A 64 -4.94 19.85 2.17
N ASP A 65 -5.42 18.62 2.04
CA ASP A 65 -4.59 17.42 1.85
C ASP A 65 -5.14 16.57 0.71
N VAL A 66 -4.35 15.61 0.23
CA VAL A 66 -4.79 14.57 -0.69
C VAL A 66 -4.80 13.24 0.05
N VAL A 67 -5.92 12.53 -0.03
CA VAL A 67 -6.10 11.21 0.56
C VAL A 67 -6.79 10.28 -0.44
N GLY A 68 -6.55 8.99 -0.31
CA GLY A 68 -7.27 7.97 -1.04
C GLY A 68 -6.48 6.68 -1.11
N SER A 69 -6.96 5.74 -1.91
CA SER A 69 -6.29 4.46 -2.09
C SER A 69 -6.50 3.90 -3.49
N TYR A 70 -5.56 3.06 -3.90
CA TYR A 70 -5.67 2.24 -5.10
C TYR A 70 -5.58 0.77 -4.74
N ALA A 71 -6.65 0.03 -5.06
CA ALA A 71 -6.65 -1.41 -4.99
C ALA A 71 -6.04 -1.99 -6.26
N PHE A 72 -5.30 -3.08 -6.12
CA PHE A 72 -4.64 -3.74 -7.24
C PHE A 72 -4.58 -5.26 -7.02
N GLU A 73 -4.29 -5.97 -8.12
CA GLU A 73 -3.86 -7.36 -8.07
C GLU A 73 -2.35 -7.38 -8.22
N LEU A 74 -1.67 -8.16 -7.38
CA LEU A 74 -0.21 -8.19 -7.39
C LEU A 74 0.27 -8.77 -8.72
N VAL A 75 1.07 -7.98 -9.43
CA VAL A 75 1.73 -8.39 -10.67
C VAL A 75 3.21 -8.13 -10.52
N TYR A 76 4.03 -9.10 -10.90
CA TYR A 76 5.47 -8.97 -10.85
C TYR A 76 5.97 -7.77 -11.68
N GLY A 77 6.69 -6.85 -11.01
CA GLY A 77 7.38 -5.68 -11.54
C GLY A 77 6.55 -4.40 -11.63
N ASP A 78 5.21 -4.48 -11.65
CA ASP A 78 4.36 -3.31 -11.94
C ASP A 78 4.19 -2.36 -10.75
N HIS A 79 4.37 -2.85 -9.53
CA HIS A 79 4.13 -2.11 -8.29
C HIS A 79 5.41 -1.84 -7.48
N ASP A 80 6.59 -2.17 -8.00
CA ASP A 80 7.87 -2.15 -7.27
C ASP A 80 8.24 -0.79 -6.68
N ASP A 81 8.01 0.29 -7.42
CA ASP A 81 8.33 1.66 -6.96
C ASP A 81 7.46 2.07 -5.77
N LEU A 82 6.19 1.68 -5.81
CA LEU A 82 5.20 2.02 -4.77
C LEU A 82 5.37 1.12 -3.55
N ILE A 83 5.73 -0.16 -3.73
CA ILE A 83 6.11 -1.06 -2.64
C ILE A 83 7.37 -0.54 -1.94
N ALA A 84 8.39 -0.12 -2.70
CA ALA A 84 9.59 0.50 -2.13
C ALA A 84 9.25 1.75 -1.30
N ASN A 85 8.33 2.58 -1.80
CA ASN A 85 7.86 3.75 -1.07
C ASN A 85 7.12 3.41 0.22
N ALA A 86 6.26 2.38 0.20
CA ALA A 86 5.56 1.90 1.38
C ALA A 86 6.53 1.44 2.48
N LEU A 87 7.64 0.79 2.10
CA LEU A 87 8.68 0.34 3.02
C LEU A 87 9.66 1.45 3.45
N CYS A 88 9.54 2.66 2.91
CA CYS A 88 10.57 3.69 2.98
C CYS A 88 11.97 3.14 2.62
N GLY A 89 12.03 2.29 1.60
CA GLY A 89 13.23 1.57 1.21
C GLY A 89 13.64 1.84 -0.24
N ALA A 90 14.75 1.23 -0.64
CA ALA A 90 15.21 1.22 -2.02
C ALA A 90 15.63 -0.20 -2.43
N TRP A 91 15.31 -0.58 -3.66
CA TRP A 91 15.76 -1.84 -4.24
C TRP A 91 17.27 -1.78 -4.48
N THR A 92 18.03 -2.69 -3.86
CA THR A 92 19.48 -2.83 -4.04
C THR A 92 19.79 -4.30 -4.29
N ALA A 93 20.39 -4.62 -5.45
CA ALA A 93 20.63 -6.00 -5.87
C ALA A 93 19.39 -6.89 -5.69
N ASP A 94 18.22 -6.36 -6.11
CA ASP A 94 16.91 -7.02 -6.03
C ASP A 94 16.37 -7.32 -4.63
N VAL A 95 16.98 -6.74 -3.60
CA VAL A 95 16.50 -6.78 -2.22
C VAL A 95 16.01 -5.40 -1.81
N LEU A 96 14.77 -5.34 -1.32
CA LEU A 96 14.17 -4.20 -0.65
C LEU A 96 14.08 -4.49 0.84
N LYS A 97 14.50 -3.53 1.67
CA LYS A 97 14.37 -3.59 3.13
C LYS A 97 13.61 -2.37 3.62
N ASN A 98 12.88 -2.50 4.72
CA ASN A 98 12.30 -1.30 5.34
C ASN A 98 13.41 -0.39 5.86
N GLY A 99 13.23 0.92 5.68
CA GLY A 99 14.31 1.88 5.92
C GLY A 99 13.83 3.31 6.12
N VAL A 100 14.65 4.25 5.64
CA VAL A 100 14.48 5.69 5.82
C VAL A 100 14.46 6.48 4.51
N ALA A 101 14.43 5.79 3.37
CA ALA A 101 14.36 6.40 2.05
C ALA A 101 12.95 6.95 1.80
N GLU A 102 12.86 8.19 1.35
CA GLU A 102 11.59 8.84 1.05
C GLU A 102 11.50 9.15 -0.44
N GLY A 103 10.59 8.45 -1.12
CA GLY A 103 10.19 8.81 -2.47
C GLY A 103 8.98 9.74 -2.46
N LEU A 104 8.91 10.63 -3.44
CA LEU A 104 7.76 11.48 -3.73
C LEU A 104 7.25 11.13 -5.13
N PHE A 105 5.94 11.12 -5.31
CA PHE A 105 5.32 10.87 -6.60
C PHE A 105 4.28 11.92 -6.96
N LEU A 106 4.22 12.24 -8.24
CA LEU A 106 3.10 12.91 -8.86
C LEU A 106 2.18 11.82 -9.43
N PHE A 107 0.93 11.77 -8.96
CA PHE A 107 -0.10 10.93 -9.57
C PHE A 107 -0.94 11.77 -10.53
N GLU A 108 -1.38 11.16 -11.63
CA GLU A 108 -2.30 11.75 -12.58
C GLU A 108 -3.45 10.78 -12.88
N GLU A 109 -4.67 11.22 -12.61
CA GLU A 109 -5.89 10.56 -13.04
C GLU A 109 -6.38 11.26 -14.32
N THR A 110 -6.60 10.47 -15.38
CA THR A 110 -7.10 10.93 -16.67
C THR A 110 -8.48 10.33 -16.91
N ASP A 111 -9.46 11.18 -17.21
CA ASP A 111 -10.81 10.78 -17.59
C ASP A 111 -11.11 11.20 -19.03
N ASP A 112 -11.55 10.25 -19.87
CA ASP A 112 -12.12 10.54 -21.19
C ASP A 112 -13.52 11.14 -21.01
N ILE A 113 -13.64 12.44 -21.25
CA ILE A 113 -14.93 13.16 -21.21
C ILE A 113 -15.62 13.17 -22.58
N GLY A 114 -15.04 12.49 -23.56
CA GLY A 114 -15.51 12.31 -24.93
C GLY A 114 -15.32 13.52 -25.83
N GLY A 115 -15.64 13.35 -27.12
CA GLY A 115 -15.35 14.36 -28.14
C GLY A 115 -13.85 14.57 -28.41
N GLY A 116 -12.99 13.64 -27.98
CA GLY A 116 -11.53 13.77 -28.06
C GLY A 116 -10.91 14.63 -26.96
N ALA A 117 -11.70 15.03 -25.95
CA ALA A 117 -11.23 15.80 -24.80
C ALA A 117 -11.01 14.91 -23.58
N PHE A 118 -10.03 15.29 -22.76
CA PHE A 118 -9.65 14.58 -21.54
C PHE A 118 -9.58 15.55 -20.37
N ALA A 119 -10.02 15.10 -19.20
CA ALA A 119 -9.81 15.79 -17.93
C ALA A 119 -8.65 15.13 -17.18
N TYR A 120 -7.80 15.95 -16.57
CA TYR A 120 -6.63 15.49 -15.81
C TYR A 120 -6.71 16.03 -14.39
N ALA A 121 -6.60 15.14 -13.40
CA ALA A 121 -6.39 15.49 -12.00
C ALA A 121 -4.99 15.05 -11.57
N ARG A 122 -4.16 16.02 -11.19
CA ARG A 122 -2.77 15.83 -10.78
C ARG A 122 -2.65 15.99 -9.27
N PHE A 123 -2.05 15.02 -8.61
CA PHE A 123 -1.85 15.01 -7.18
C PHE A 123 -0.35 15.05 -6.88
N LEU A 124 0.10 16.11 -6.21
CA LEU A 124 1.52 16.33 -5.90
C LEU A 124 1.91 15.79 -4.53
N ASN A 125 3.20 15.46 -4.43
CA ASN A 125 3.90 15.06 -3.21
C ASN A 125 3.31 13.79 -2.57
N CYS A 126 2.75 12.92 -3.41
CA CYS A 126 2.13 11.70 -2.96
C CYS A 126 3.18 10.71 -2.45
N LYS A 127 2.89 10.12 -1.30
CA LYS A 127 3.64 9.01 -0.69
C LYS A 127 2.66 7.91 -0.30
N VAL A 128 3.10 6.66 -0.37
CA VAL A 128 2.33 5.50 0.12
C VAL A 128 2.45 5.45 1.64
N GLY A 129 1.33 5.65 2.34
CA GLY A 129 1.25 5.60 3.79
C GLY A 129 1.13 4.16 4.30
N VAL A 130 0.21 3.41 3.68
CA VAL A 130 -0.09 2.02 4.03
C VAL A 130 -0.10 1.15 2.79
N LEU A 131 0.49 -0.03 2.90
CA LEU A 131 0.35 -1.13 1.94
C LEU A 131 -0.29 -2.33 2.65
N ASP A 132 -1.45 -2.75 2.16
CA ASP A 132 -2.09 -4.00 2.55
C ASP A 132 -1.91 -5.03 1.44
N LEU A 133 -1.60 -6.27 1.81
CA LEU A 133 -1.51 -7.42 0.92
C LEU A 133 -2.33 -8.57 1.51
N ALA A 134 -3.31 -9.03 0.76
CA ALA A 134 -4.22 -10.11 1.14
C ALA A 134 -4.02 -11.31 0.21
N ILE A 135 -3.63 -12.43 0.81
CA ILE A 135 -3.41 -13.70 0.14
C ILE A 135 -4.44 -14.68 0.69
N ASN A 136 -5.50 -14.90 -0.07
CA ASN A 136 -6.58 -15.81 0.28
C ASN A 136 -6.50 -17.07 -0.58
N SER A 137 -6.72 -18.24 0.03
CA SER A 137 -6.83 -19.49 -0.73
C SER A 137 -7.89 -19.40 -1.83
N ARG A 138 -7.60 -20.01 -2.99
CA ARG A 138 -8.47 -20.06 -4.18
C ARG A 138 -8.81 -18.68 -4.76
N SER A 139 -7.94 -17.69 -4.59
CA SER A 139 -8.15 -16.33 -5.09
C SER A 139 -6.86 -15.73 -5.69
N LEU A 140 -7.02 -14.56 -6.31
CA LEU A 140 -5.91 -13.70 -6.71
C LEU A 140 -5.28 -13.04 -5.48
N VAL A 141 -3.98 -12.78 -5.54
CA VAL A 141 -3.29 -11.97 -4.53
C VAL A 141 -3.67 -10.51 -4.76
N ARG A 142 -4.34 -9.91 -3.77
CA ARG A 142 -4.84 -8.53 -3.86
C ARG A 142 -4.06 -7.64 -2.91
N GLY A 143 -3.86 -6.39 -3.30
CA GLY A 143 -3.29 -5.38 -2.44
C GLY A 143 -4.05 -4.07 -2.51
N SER A 144 -3.79 -3.20 -1.54
CA SER A 144 -4.27 -1.82 -1.51
C SER A 144 -3.14 -0.91 -1.05
N MET A 145 -2.97 0.23 -1.71
CA MET A 145 -2.04 1.27 -1.29
C MET A 145 -2.83 2.51 -0.91
N GLU A 146 -2.74 2.90 0.36
CA GLU A 146 -3.25 4.19 0.84
C GLU A 146 -2.20 5.26 0.56
N ILE A 147 -2.62 6.34 -0.08
CA ILE A 147 -1.76 7.42 -0.52
C ILE A 147 -2.14 8.68 0.24
N VAL A 148 -1.10 9.40 0.65
CA VAL A 148 -1.18 10.72 1.27
C VAL A 148 -0.40 11.68 0.39
N GLY A 149 -0.98 12.83 0.05
CA GLY A 149 -0.34 13.89 -0.70
C GLY A 149 -0.81 15.26 -0.22
N THR A 150 -0.48 16.30 -0.96
CA THR A 150 -0.68 17.69 -0.49
C THR A 150 -1.74 18.45 -1.27
N GLN A 151 -1.62 18.47 -2.60
CA GLN A 151 -2.46 19.32 -3.42
C GLN A 151 -2.88 18.61 -4.70
N GLN A 152 -4.05 19.04 -5.19
CA GLN A 152 -4.60 18.61 -6.46
C GLN A 152 -4.64 19.80 -7.43
N THR A 153 -4.23 19.58 -8.66
CA THR A 153 -4.38 20.54 -9.76
C THR A 153 -5.15 19.88 -10.91
N LEU A 154 -6.11 20.60 -11.48
CA LEU A 154 -6.87 20.15 -12.64
C LEU A 154 -6.26 20.71 -13.93
N ALA A 155 -6.30 19.92 -15.00
CA ALA A 155 -5.85 20.34 -16.33
C ALA A 155 -6.72 19.71 -17.43
N ALA A 156 -6.70 20.33 -18.62
CA ALA A 156 -7.38 19.83 -19.82
C ALA A 156 -6.41 19.24 -20.87
N ALA A 157 -5.11 19.23 -20.56
CA ALA A 157 -4.06 18.71 -21.43
C ALA A 157 -2.97 18.05 -20.58
N ILE A 158 -2.25 17.09 -21.17
CA ILE A 158 -1.07 16.44 -20.58
C ILE A 158 0.03 17.46 -20.26
N VAL A 159 0.96 17.09 -19.37
CA VAL A 159 2.19 17.87 -19.19
C VAL A 159 2.96 17.85 -20.51
N ALA A 160 3.54 18.98 -20.91
CA ALA A 160 4.26 19.09 -22.17
C ALA A 160 5.37 18.01 -22.27
N GLY A 161 5.41 17.26 -23.37
CA GLY A 161 6.39 16.19 -23.56
C GLY A 161 6.20 14.96 -22.66
N ALA A 162 5.09 14.86 -21.92
CA ALA A 162 4.81 13.68 -21.11
C ALA A 162 4.59 12.43 -21.95
N THR A 163 5.10 11.30 -21.48
CA THR A 163 4.88 9.97 -22.06
C THR A 163 4.28 9.04 -21.02
N TYR A 164 3.43 8.10 -21.45
CA TYR A 164 2.80 7.12 -20.56
C TYR A 164 3.27 5.72 -20.93
N ALA A 165 4.15 5.16 -20.11
CA ALA A 165 4.58 3.77 -20.24
C ALA A 165 3.40 2.83 -19.91
N ALA A 166 3.17 1.88 -20.81
CA ALA A 166 2.21 0.80 -20.58
C ALA A 166 2.72 -0.10 -19.44
N PRO A 167 1.83 -0.66 -18.62
CA PRO A 167 2.23 -1.62 -17.60
C PRO A 167 2.68 -2.94 -18.26
N SER A 168 3.30 -3.84 -17.48
CA SER A 168 3.72 -5.13 -18.01
C SER A 168 2.55 -6.01 -18.44
N ASN A 169 2.82 -6.94 -19.36
CA ASN A 169 1.87 -7.98 -19.77
C ASN A 169 1.91 -9.21 -18.84
N ASN A 170 2.51 -9.09 -17.65
CA ASN A 170 2.57 -10.20 -16.70
C ASN A 170 1.17 -10.51 -16.16
N LYS A 171 0.95 -11.78 -15.83
CA LYS A 171 -0.31 -12.26 -15.26
C LYS A 171 -0.37 -11.89 -13.76
N PRO A 172 -1.56 -11.59 -13.23
CA PRO A 172 -1.75 -11.46 -11.78
C PRO A 172 -1.34 -12.73 -11.04
N GLU A 173 -0.72 -12.56 -9.88
CA GLU A 173 -0.34 -13.65 -9.01
C GLU A 173 -1.56 -14.25 -8.31
N THR A 174 -1.51 -15.56 -8.09
CA THR A 174 -2.62 -16.33 -7.50
C THR A 174 -2.17 -17.02 -6.23
N SER A 175 -3.11 -17.44 -5.38
CA SER A 175 -2.77 -18.21 -4.18
C SER A 175 -2.04 -19.53 -4.48
N VAL A 176 -2.24 -20.11 -5.68
CA VAL A 176 -1.56 -21.33 -6.13
C VAL A 176 -0.09 -21.05 -6.45
N ALA A 177 0.23 -19.82 -6.84
CA ALA A 177 1.59 -19.36 -7.10
C ALA A 177 2.39 -19.11 -5.81
N VAL A 178 1.79 -19.30 -4.63
CA VAL A 178 2.47 -19.19 -3.35
C VAL A 178 3.19 -20.52 -3.06
N GLY A 179 4.45 -20.60 -3.47
CA GLY A 179 5.19 -21.87 -3.55
C GLY A 179 5.73 -22.41 -2.23
N ALA A 180 5.88 -21.57 -1.20
CA ALA A 180 6.30 -21.97 0.13
C ALA A 180 5.93 -20.87 1.14
N LEU A 181 5.08 -21.23 2.12
CA LEU A 181 4.92 -20.47 3.35
C LEU A 181 5.57 -21.28 4.46
N SER A 182 6.60 -20.73 5.09
CA SER A 182 7.29 -21.39 6.20
C SER A 182 7.21 -20.50 7.43
N VAL A 183 6.82 -21.13 8.54
CA VAL A 183 6.98 -20.58 9.88
C VAL A 183 8.13 -21.33 10.52
N VAL A 184 9.31 -20.72 10.56
CA VAL A 184 10.52 -21.38 11.07
C VAL A 184 10.33 -21.72 12.54
N GLY A 185 10.62 -22.97 12.92
CA GLY A 185 10.53 -23.47 14.29
C GLY A 185 9.30 -24.32 14.60
N LEU A 186 8.36 -24.48 13.66
CA LEU A 186 7.17 -25.32 13.82
C LEU A 186 7.18 -26.50 12.84
N ALA A 187 7.09 -27.71 13.40
CA ALA A 187 6.91 -28.95 12.66
C ALA A 187 5.63 -29.66 13.15
N PRO A 188 4.70 -30.05 12.25
CA PRO A 188 4.70 -29.82 10.81
C PRO A 188 4.48 -28.33 10.43
N THR A 189 4.83 -27.97 9.19
CA THR A 189 4.55 -26.62 8.66
C THR A 189 3.04 -26.44 8.53
N PRO A 190 2.42 -25.46 9.23
CA PRO A 190 0.97 -25.30 9.23
C PRO A 190 0.41 -25.04 7.83
N ILE A 191 -0.70 -25.66 7.49
CA ILE A 191 -1.46 -25.32 6.27
C ILE A 191 -2.19 -24.01 6.51
N VAL A 192 -1.90 -23.02 5.66
CA VAL A 192 -2.41 -21.66 5.81
C VAL A 192 -3.54 -21.40 4.82
N LYS A 193 -4.67 -20.91 5.34
CA LYS A 193 -5.87 -20.59 4.56
C LYS A 193 -5.84 -19.17 4.02
N ASN A 194 -5.34 -18.23 4.81
CA ASN A 194 -5.06 -16.87 4.38
C ASN A 194 -3.90 -16.25 5.16
N VAL A 195 -3.28 -15.24 4.54
CA VAL A 195 -2.33 -14.33 5.17
C VAL A 195 -2.69 -12.92 4.73
N ASN A 196 -2.90 -12.04 5.71
CA ASN A 196 -2.98 -10.61 5.50
C ASN A 196 -1.74 -9.96 6.08
N LEU A 197 -1.07 -9.13 5.29
CA LEU A 197 0.10 -8.36 5.69
C LEU A 197 -0.22 -6.87 5.52
N ARG A 198 0.02 -6.09 6.56
CA ARG A 198 -0.15 -4.64 6.58
C ARG A 198 1.18 -4.00 6.92
N ILE A 199 1.61 -3.08 6.07
CA ILE A 199 2.83 -2.29 6.24
C ILE A 199 2.39 -0.83 6.33
N ASN A 200 2.63 -0.22 7.48
CA ASN A 200 2.28 1.17 7.75
C ASN A 200 3.54 1.97 8.08
N SER A 201 3.79 3.00 7.29
CA SER A 201 4.93 3.92 7.47
C SER A 201 4.62 5.09 8.42
N ASN A 202 3.40 5.14 8.96
CA ASN A 202 2.91 6.13 9.93
C ASN A 202 3.25 7.57 9.51
N ARG A 203 2.99 7.89 8.24
CA ARG A 203 3.23 9.23 7.69
C ARG A 203 2.29 10.23 8.34
N ARG A 204 2.83 11.39 8.71
CA ARG A 204 2.08 12.48 9.34
C ARG A 204 2.22 13.73 8.52
N VAL A 205 1.10 14.42 8.33
CA VAL A 205 1.06 15.76 7.76
C VAL A 205 1.78 16.71 8.70
N ARG A 206 2.69 17.54 8.18
CA ARG A 206 3.28 18.67 8.92
C ARG A 206 2.71 19.95 8.34
N ASP A 207 1.90 20.61 9.13
CA ASP A 207 1.27 21.88 8.85
C ASP A 207 2.18 23.04 9.25
N SER A 208 1.98 24.20 8.62
CA SER A 208 2.72 25.42 8.91
C SER A 208 1.79 26.62 8.83
N VAL A 209 1.96 27.58 9.74
CA VAL A 209 1.21 28.84 9.69
C VAL A 209 1.51 29.59 8.39
N GLY A 210 0.47 30.04 7.70
CA GLY A 210 0.57 30.81 6.46
C GLY A 210 0.59 29.97 5.18
N SER A 211 0.47 28.64 5.28
CA SER A 211 0.28 27.74 4.13
C SER A 211 -1.04 26.98 4.26
N LEU A 212 -1.76 26.86 3.15
CA LEU A 212 -2.94 25.99 3.06
C LEU A 212 -2.55 24.51 2.93
N TYR A 213 -1.36 24.25 2.39
CA TYR A 213 -0.84 22.91 2.11
C TYR A 213 0.21 22.52 3.14
N SER A 214 0.34 21.22 3.38
CA SER A 214 1.44 20.66 4.17
C SER A 214 2.79 21.00 3.54
N GLN A 215 3.78 21.37 4.36
CA GLN A 215 5.15 21.62 3.86
C GLN A 215 5.93 20.33 3.61
N GLU A 216 5.58 19.27 4.34
CA GLU A 216 6.21 17.96 4.20
C GLU A 216 5.41 16.90 4.95
N HIS A 217 5.52 15.65 4.50
CA HIS A 217 5.02 14.50 5.23
C HIS A 217 6.14 13.90 6.07
N GLY A 218 6.04 14.03 7.39
CA GLY A 218 6.97 13.46 8.35
C GLY A 218 6.84 11.94 8.43
N ARG A 219 7.97 11.24 8.53
CA ARG A 219 8.01 9.79 8.71
C ARG A 219 7.72 9.37 10.16
N GLY A 220 6.98 8.28 10.32
CA GLY A 220 6.77 7.60 11.61
C GLY A 220 7.57 6.31 11.71
N SER A 221 7.36 5.56 12.80
CA SER A 221 7.93 4.22 12.92
C SER A 221 7.28 3.27 11.91
N MET A 222 8.09 2.41 11.30
CA MET A 222 7.59 1.36 10.41
C MET A 222 6.87 0.28 11.24
N ASP A 223 5.58 0.13 11.02
CA ASP A 223 4.77 -0.92 11.63
C ASP A 223 4.45 -2.00 10.58
N VAL A 224 4.92 -3.22 10.83
CA VAL A 224 4.70 -4.39 9.97
C VAL A 224 3.90 -5.40 10.79
N THR A 225 2.61 -5.50 10.49
CA THR A 225 1.66 -6.37 11.20
C THR A 225 0.91 -7.25 10.21
N GLY A 226 0.27 -8.29 10.72
CA GLY A 226 -0.58 -9.12 9.89
C GLY A 226 -1.39 -10.11 10.69
N THR A 227 -2.24 -10.85 9.98
CA THR A 227 -3.01 -11.95 10.54
C THR A 227 -2.85 -13.16 9.63
N MET A 228 -2.61 -14.32 10.23
CA MET A 228 -2.55 -15.59 9.53
C MET A 228 -3.66 -16.49 10.06
N GLU A 229 -4.48 -17.06 9.17
CA GLU A 229 -5.43 -18.11 9.53
C GLU A 229 -4.91 -19.45 9.04
N VAL A 230 -4.72 -20.38 9.98
CA VAL A 230 -4.23 -21.73 9.68
C VAL A 230 -5.20 -22.79 10.12
N TYR A 231 -5.09 -23.96 9.50
CA TYR A 231 -5.75 -25.16 9.98
C TYR A 231 -5.11 -25.62 11.29
N PHE A 232 -5.95 -25.91 12.30
CA PHE A 232 -5.46 -26.39 13.58
C PHE A 232 -5.06 -27.87 13.47
N GLU A 233 -3.76 -28.13 13.34
CA GLU A 233 -3.23 -29.50 13.24
C GLU A 233 -2.63 -30.01 14.55
N THR A 234 -1.93 -29.14 15.29
CA THR A 234 -1.23 -29.52 16.52
C THR A 234 -1.27 -28.40 17.57
N ASN A 235 -1.09 -28.78 18.85
CA ASN A 235 -0.95 -27.82 19.95
C ASN A 235 0.37 -27.03 19.90
N ALA A 236 1.34 -27.39 19.07
CA ALA A 236 2.66 -26.73 19.04
C ALA A 236 2.56 -25.25 18.64
N LEU A 237 1.69 -24.94 17.68
CA LEU A 237 1.45 -23.56 17.26
C LEU A 237 0.70 -22.76 18.34
N ALA A 238 -0.27 -23.38 19.01
CA ALA A 238 -0.97 -22.76 20.14
C ALA A 238 -0.04 -22.51 21.34
N GLN A 239 0.87 -23.44 21.61
CA GLN A 239 1.91 -23.28 22.64
C GLN A 239 2.86 -22.14 22.27
N ALA A 240 3.29 -22.04 21.00
CA ALA A 240 4.15 -20.95 20.54
C ALA A 240 3.48 -19.55 20.68
N VAL A 241 2.15 -19.49 20.50
CA VAL A 241 1.37 -18.27 20.78
C VAL A 241 1.36 -17.95 22.27
N LEU A 242 1.11 -18.94 23.14
CA LEU A 242 1.12 -18.76 24.60
C LEU A 242 2.50 -18.35 25.13
N ASP A 243 3.56 -18.90 24.55
CA ASP A 243 4.95 -18.60 24.94
C ASP A 243 5.45 -17.26 24.37
N HIS A 244 4.62 -16.55 23.59
CA HIS A 244 4.99 -15.32 22.89
C HIS A 244 6.30 -15.51 22.09
N ALA A 245 6.41 -16.66 21.43
CA ALA A 245 7.63 -17.10 20.78
C ALA A 245 8.03 -16.18 19.62
N LEU A 246 9.35 -16.12 19.35
CA LEU A 246 9.88 -15.57 18.10
C LEU A 246 9.85 -16.66 17.03
N GLY A 247 9.28 -16.35 15.88
CA GLY A 247 9.38 -17.18 14.68
C GLY A 247 9.86 -16.34 13.49
N ALA A 248 10.27 -17.01 12.42
CA ALA A 248 10.44 -16.35 11.12
C ALA A 248 9.26 -16.71 10.21
N LEU A 249 8.74 -15.72 9.50
CA LEU A 249 7.67 -15.90 8.50
C LEU A 249 8.23 -15.55 7.13
N ASN A 250 8.33 -16.56 6.26
CA ASN A 250 8.78 -16.38 4.89
C ASN A 250 7.71 -16.84 3.91
N LEU A 251 7.41 -15.98 2.95
CA LEU A 251 6.36 -16.16 1.95
C LEU A 251 6.97 -15.95 0.57
N THR A 252 6.84 -16.92 -0.33
CA THR A 252 7.23 -16.75 -1.74
C THR A 252 5.99 -16.70 -2.62
N VAL A 253 5.79 -15.59 -3.33
CA VAL A 253 4.67 -15.36 -4.26
C VAL A 253 5.21 -15.29 -5.68
N GLY A 254 4.77 -16.21 -6.54
CA GLY A 254 5.16 -16.24 -7.95
C GLY A 254 5.32 -17.68 -8.46
N ALA A 255 4.67 -18.00 -9.58
CA ALA A 255 4.75 -19.35 -10.17
C ALA A 255 5.99 -19.52 -11.07
N VAL A 256 6.42 -18.46 -11.75
CA VAL A 256 7.51 -18.48 -12.74
C VAL A 256 8.85 -18.24 -12.03
N THR A 257 9.84 -19.10 -12.25
CA THR A 257 11.14 -19.10 -11.54
C THR A 257 11.80 -17.72 -11.39
N LEU A 258 11.77 -16.90 -12.45
CA LEU A 258 12.43 -15.58 -12.50
C LEU A 258 11.46 -14.40 -12.39
N LYS A 259 10.24 -14.65 -11.89
CA LYS A 259 9.22 -13.63 -11.63
C LYS A 259 8.52 -13.94 -10.31
N LYS A 260 9.27 -13.84 -9.22
CA LYS A 260 8.77 -14.12 -7.86
C LYS A 260 9.19 -13.03 -6.90
N TYR A 261 8.37 -12.83 -5.86
CA TYR A 261 8.73 -12.09 -4.66
C TYR A 261 8.90 -13.05 -3.50
N THR A 262 10.00 -12.95 -2.79
CA THR A 262 10.20 -13.59 -1.49
C THR A 262 10.11 -12.52 -0.42
N ILE A 263 9.02 -12.54 0.34
CA ILE A 263 8.79 -11.67 1.49
C ILE A 263 9.28 -12.41 2.74
N ALA A 264 10.30 -11.86 3.39
CA ALA A 264 10.93 -12.46 4.55
C ALA A 264 10.84 -11.53 5.77
N MET A 265 10.28 -12.07 6.85
CA MET A 265 10.20 -11.46 8.18
C MET A 265 10.92 -12.41 9.15
N PRO A 266 12.23 -12.26 9.37
CA PRO A 266 13.02 -13.23 10.13
C PRO A 266 12.73 -13.22 11.63
N ALA A 267 12.25 -12.11 12.18
CA ALA A 267 11.85 -11.99 13.58
C ALA A 267 10.40 -11.51 13.67
N VAL A 268 9.49 -12.42 13.98
CA VAL A 268 8.06 -12.19 14.12
C VAL A 268 7.63 -12.63 15.52
N ARG A 269 6.89 -11.77 16.21
CA ARG A 269 6.17 -12.11 17.44
C ARG A 269 4.76 -12.52 17.08
N LEU A 270 4.37 -13.71 17.54
CA LEU A 270 2.98 -14.14 17.51
C LEU A 270 2.26 -13.46 18.68
N LEU A 271 1.13 -12.82 18.39
CA LEU A 271 0.31 -12.09 19.36
C LEU A 271 -0.86 -12.99 19.80
N ASP A 272 -1.83 -12.40 20.51
CA ASP A 272 -3.00 -13.12 21.05
C ASP A 272 -3.84 -13.75 19.93
N GLY A 273 -3.59 -15.04 19.68
CA GLY A 273 -4.28 -15.86 18.69
C GLY A 273 -5.29 -16.77 19.37
N ALA A 274 -6.50 -16.81 18.82
CA ALA A 274 -7.62 -17.56 19.39
C ALA A 274 -8.10 -18.69 18.47
N ARG A 275 -8.28 -19.89 19.04
CA ARG A 275 -8.83 -21.05 18.33
C ARG A 275 -10.31 -20.85 18.08
N GLN A 276 -10.69 -20.83 16.81
CA GLN A 276 -12.07 -20.71 16.38
C GLN A 276 -12.63 -22.12 16.16
N ILE A 277 -13.55 -22.53 17.03
CA ILE A 277 -14.29 -23.78 16.90
C ILE A 277 -15.60 -23.41 16.22
N GLY A 278 -15.71 -23.72 14.93
CA GLY A 278 -16.88 -23.39 14.13
C GLY A 278 -18.11 -24.25 14.44
N GLY A 279 -19.14 -24.12 13.61
CA GLY A 279 -20.37 -24.89 13.71
C GLY A 279 -20.22 -26.34 13.22
N ARG A 280 -21.35 -27.07 13.14
CA ARG A 280 -21.40 -28.50 12.80
C ARG A 280 -20.69 -28.89 11.49
N ASN A 281 -20.56 -27.96 10.54
CA ASN A 281 -19.99 -28.19 9.21
C ASN A 281 -18.74 -27.32 8.93
N ASP A 282 -18.08 -26.83 9.98
CA ASP A 282 -16.90 -25.97 9.86
C ASP A 282 -15.63 -26.66 10.36
N ASP A 283 -14.50 -26.28 9.80
CA ASP A 283 -13.18 -26.70 10.26
C ASP A 283 -12.72 -25.86 11.46
N VAL A 284 -11.87 -26.44 12.32
CA VAL A 284 -11.23 -25.70 13.42
C VAL A 284 -10.07 -24.87 12.85
N MET A 285 -10.23 -23.54 12.88
CA MET A 285 -9.21 -22.60 12.44
C MET A 285 -8.46 -21.98 13.62
N TYR A 286 -7.23 -21.56 13.40
CA TYR A 286 -6.48 -20.75 14.34
C TYR A 286 -6.05 -19.44 13.69
N ALA A 287 -6.61 -18.34 14.18
CA ALA A 287 -6.29 -16.99 13.72
C ALA A 287 -5.21 -16.40 14.62
N ILE A 288 -4.05 -16.09 14.04
CA ILE A 288 -2.87 -15.62 14.76
C ILE A 288 -2.47 -14.26 14.22
N PRO A 289 -2.70 -13.18 14.99
CA PRO A 289 -2.11 -11.89 14.70
C PRO A 289 -0.60 -11.95 14.94
N PHE A 290 0.17 -11.25 14.14
CA PHE A 290 1.62 -11.21 14.25
C PHE A 290 2.17 -9.82 13.98
N ARG A 291 3.38 -9.57 14.50
CA ARG A 291 4.13 -8.33 14.30
C ARG A 291 5.59 -8.65 14.02
N ALA A 292 6.12 -8.13 12.91
CA ALA A 292 7.54 -8.25 12.62
C ALA A 292 8.32 -7.20 13.43
N VAL A 293 9.43 -7.63 14.02
CA VAL A 293 10.33 -6.80 14.82
C VAL A 293 11.70 -6.73 14.15
N TYR A 294 12.52 -5.79 14.59
CA TYR A 294 13.86 -5.62 14.05
C TYR A 294 14.70 -6.89 14.24
N ASP A 295 15.32 -7.35 13.15
CA ASP A 295 16.30 -8.42 13.15
C ASP A 295 17.67 -7.87 12.75
N SER A 296 18.70 -8.20 13.52
CA SER A 296 20.08 -7.75 13.27
C SER A 296 20.74 -8.47 12.09
N GLY A 297 20.26 -9.66 11.72
CA GLY A 297 20.78 -10.42 10.57
C GLY A 297 20.50 -9.71 9.25
N ILE A 298 19.27 -9.19 9.06
CA ILE A 298 18.93 -8.39 7.87
C ILE A 298 19.05 -6.88 8.07
N GLY A 299 19.15 -6.40 9.32
CA GLY A 299 19.18 -4.96 9.65
C GLY A 299 17.85 -4.26 9.41
N ALA A 300 16.74 -4.98 9.52
CA ALA A 300 15.39 -4.58 9.11
C ALA A 300 14.34 -5.48 9.79
N SER A 301 13.06 -5.10 9.76
CA SER A 301 11.95 -5.95 10.22
C SER A 301 11.32 -6.77 9.10
N ILE A 302 11.41 -6.28 7.84
CA ILE A 302 10.93 -6.97 6.65
C ILE A 302 11.90 -6.75 5.49
N SER A 303 12.06 -7.79 4.68
CA SER A 303 12.71 -7.70 3.39
C SER A 303 11.87 -8.35 2.29
N ILE A 304 11.95 -7.80 1.08
CA ILE A 304 11.32 -8.34 -0.11
C ILE A 304 12.43 -8.54 -1.14
N THR A 305 12.59 -9.77 -1.63
CA THR A 305 13.57 -10.09 -2.66
C THR A 305 12.84 -10.42 -3.96
N ARG A 306 13.27 -9.82 -5.07
CA ARG A 306 12.81 -10.20 -6.40
C ARG A 306 13.71 -11.31 -6.93
N ALA A 307 13.12 -12.37 -7.43
CA ALA A 307 13.81 -13.24 -8.37
C ALA A 307 13.81 -12.52 -9.72
N VAL A 308 14.96 -12.03 -10.19
CA VAL A 308 15.11 -11.34 -11.48
C VAL A 308 15.95 -12.22 -12.42
N ALA A 309 15.70 -12.10 -13.73
CA ALA A 309 16.54 -12.68 -14.78
C ALA A 309 17.72 -11.76 -15.10
#